data_AF-A0A1M4Y9M9-F1
#
_entry.id   AF-A0A1M4Y9M9-F1
#
_cell.length_a   1.000
_cell.length_b   1.000
_cell.length_c   1.000
_cell.angle_alpha   90.00
_cell.angle_beta   90.00
_cell.angle_gamma   90.00
#
_symmetry.space_group_name_H-M   'P 1'
#
loop_
_entity.id
_entity.type
_entity.pdbx_description
1 polymer ?
#
loop_
_entity_poly.entity_id
_entity_poly.type
_entity_poly.pdbx_seq_one_letter_code
_entity_poly.pdbx_strand_id
1 'polypeptide(L)'
;MILIICITCGNTMSQRNHDEQQNQTVKKDTIIKLNNNISLYYASYNSPMKLWYNLHIIHHKKKIKVGKGSDFKGTGSELFSSLSPNAKYVVVDGIIKEYVHESVKDSTLHENYTCAIIDINKAKIIKQLQQDCDGSWNKKNQWISSGGKVVFTSK
;
A
#
# COMPACT_ATOMS: atom_id res chain seq x y z
N MET A 1 34.54 -13.84 58.61
CA MET A 1 34.52 -13.18 57.29
C MET A 1 34.20 -14.27 56.26
N ILE A 2 32.94 -14.40 55.86
CA ILE A 2 32.46 -15.46 54.95
C ILE A 2 32.20 -14.79 53.59
N LEU A 3 32.93 -15.23 52.57
CA LEU A 3 32.84 -14.73 51.20
C LEU A 3 31.71 -15.49 50.49
N ILE A 4 30.59 -14.82 50.22
CA ILE A 4 29.50 -15.34 49.40
C ILE A 4 29.70 -14.80 47.98
N ILE A 5 30.04 -15.67 47.04
CA ILE A 5 30.07 -15.34 45.61
C ILE A 5 28.75 -15.83 45.01
N CYS A 6 27.77 -14.93 44.93
CA CYS A 6 26.58 -15.15 44.12
C CYS A 6 26.94 -14.91 42.64
N ILE A 7 27.29 -15.97 41.92
CA ILE A 7 27.34 -15.92 40.46
C ILE A 7 25.89 -16.01 39.97
N THR A 8 25.23 -14.87 39.82
CA THR A 8 24.01 -14.80 39.03
C THR A 8 24.41 -14.92 37.56
N CYS A 9 24.21 -16.09 36.98
CA CYS A 9 24.13 -16.23 35.52
C CYS A 9 22.95 -15.40 35.04
N GLY A 10 23.19 -14.11 34.77
CA GLY A 10 22.30 -13.30 33.97
C GLY A 10 22.30 -13.88 32.58
N ASN A 11 21.31 -14.72 32.27
CA ASN A 11 20.93 -14.98 30.89
C ASN A 11 20.49 -13.62 30.33
N THR A 12 21.41 -12.92 29.68
CA THR A 12 21.07 -11.86 28.74
C THR A 12 20.25 -12.53 27.65
N MET A 13 18.94 -12.56 27.86
CA MET A 13 17.96 -12.85 26.84
C MET A 13 18.14 -11.75 25.80
N SER A 14 18.97 -12.02 24.78
CA SER A 14 19.15 -11.17 23.61
C SER A 14 17.76 -10.96 23.04
N GLN A 15 17.17 -9.80 23.33
CA GLN A 15 15.85 -9.46 22.86
C GLN A 15 15.89 -9.51 21.33
N ARG A 16 14.97 -10.28 20.74
CA ARG A 16 14.60 -10.27 19.33
C ARG A 16 13.97 -8.90 18.96
N ASN A 17 14.70 -7.81 19.14
CA ASN A 17 14.21 -6.45 18.92
C ASN A 17 14.40 -5.98 17.47
N HIS A 18 15.01 -6.78 16.59
CA HIS A 18 15.19 -6.38 15.19
C HIS A 18 13.91 -6.52 14.35
N ASP A 19 12.99 -7.42 14.73
CA ASP A 19 11.81 -7.75 13.92
C ASP A 19 10.66 -6.73 14.07
N GLU A 20 10.54 -6.07 15.23
CA GLU A 20 9.37 -5.20 15.48
C GLU A 20 9.48 -3.79 14.90
N GLN A 21 10.67 -3.26 14.63
CA GLN A 21 10.81 -1.85 14.21
C GLN A 21 10.67 -1.62 12.70
N GLN A 22 10.93 -2.63 11.86
CA GLN A 22 11.06 -2.41 10.42
C GLN A 22 9.73 -2.30 9.67
N ASN A 23 8.62 -2.77 10.26
CA ASN A 23 7.30 -2.79 9.61
C ASN A 23 6.21 -1.96 10.30
N GLN A 24 6.57 -1.13 11.29
CA GLN A 24 5.58 -0.33 12.01
C GLN A 24 5.01 0.78 11.13
N THR A 25 3.71 0.67 10.86
CA THR A 25 2.95 1.72 10.19
C THR A 25 2.44 2.69 11.25
N VAL A 26 2.74 3.98 11.10
CA VAL A 26 2.27 5.03 12.01
C VAL A 26 1.04 5.72 11.44
N LYS A 27 0.17 6.24 12.31
CA LYS A 27 -0.94 7.10 11.89
C LYS A 27 -0.37 8.39 11.27
N LYS A 28 -0.67 8.61 10.00
CA LYS A 28 -0.25 9.78 9.23
C LYS A 28 -1.22 9.96 8.10
N ASP A 29 -1.75 11.17 7.99
CA ASP A 29 -2.77 11.48 7.00
C ASP A 29 -2.15 12.11 5.75
N THR A 30 -2.59 11.67 4.58
CA THR A 30 -2.34 12.38 3.32
C THR A 30 -3.57 12.31 2.42
N ILE A 31 -3.77 13.36 1.62
CA ILE A 31 -4.89 13.51 0.69
C ILE A 31 -4.35 13.81 -0.70
N ILE A 32 -4.77 13.02 -1.67
CA ILE A 32 -4.55 13.28 -3.09
C ILE A 32 -5.87 13.76 -3.69
N LYS A 33 -5.92 15.02 -4.13
CA LYS A 33 -7.07 15.54 -4.86
C LYS A 33 -7.04 15.02 -6.30
N LEU A 34 -8.06 14.28 -6.71
CA LEU A 34 -8.20 13.82 -8.09
C LEU A 34 -9.00 14.81 -8.94
N ASN A 35 -10.05 15.39 -8.36
CA ASN A 35 -10.82 16.52 -8.90
C ASN A 35 -11.54 17.25 -7.76
N ASN A 36 -12.49 18.13 -8.08
CA ASN A 36 -13.23 18.93 -7.10
C ASN A 36 -14.06 18.10 -6.09
N ASN A 37 -14.51 16.90 -6.46
CA ASN A 37 -15.45 16.09 -5.67
C ASN A 37 -14.87 14.76 -5.18
N ILE A 38 -13.69 14.38 -5.69
CA ILE A 38 -13.07 13.08 -5.46
C ILE A 38 -11.65 13.28 -4.97
N SER A 39 -11.33 12.65 -3.85
CA SER A 39 -9.95 12.58 -3.34
C SER A 39 -9.66 11.19 -2.81
N LEU A 40 -8.39 10.79 -2.86
CA LEU A 40 -7.87 9.64 -2.15
C LEU A 40 -7.33 10.10 -0.81
N TYR A 41 -7.55 9.29 0.22
CA TYR A 41 -7.03 9.54 1.56
C TYR A 41 -6.32 8.29 2.07
N TYR A 42 -5.08 8.46 2.52
CA TYR A 42 -4.30 7.43 3.19
C TYR A 42 -4.15 7.82 4.66
N ALA A 43 -4.41 6.87 5.57
CA ALA A 43 -4.51 7.14 7.01
C ALA A 43 -3.25 6.75 7.80
N SER A 44 -2.26 6.15 7.13
CA SER A 44 -1.07 5.66 7.79
C SER A 44 0.12 5.55 6.82
N TYR A 45 1.33 5.60 7.37
CA TYR A 45 2.58 5.59 6.62
C TYR A 45 3.61 4.67 7.29
N ASN A 46 4.34 3.88 6.50
CA ASN A 46 5.49 3.11 6.94
C ASN A 46 6.75 3.83 6.46
N SER A 47 7.55 4.35 7.39
CA SER A 47 8.74 5.13 7.04
C SER A 47 9.88 4.30 6.45
N PRO A 48 10.22 3.11 6.99
CA PRO A 48 11.22 2.23 6.38
C PRO A 48 10.91 1.87 4.93
N MET A 49 9.67 1.45 4.65
CA MET A 49 9.22 1.02 3.33
C MET A 49 8.90 2.18 2.39
N LYS A 50 8.74 3.40 2.94
CA LYS A 50 8.29 4.61 2.24
C LYS A 50 6.92 4.47 1.57
N LEU A 51 6.02 3.71 2.20
CA LEU A 51 4.70 3.39 1.66
C LEU A 51 3.56 3.95 2.51
N TRP A 52 2.51 4.42 1.82
CA TRP A 52 1.25 4.85 2.40
C TRP A 52 0.22 3.72 2.38
N TYR A 53 -0.60 3.64 3.43
CA TYR A 53 -1.56 2.55 3.64
C TYR A 53 -2.93 3.09 4.07
N ASN A 54 -3.88 2.16 4.22
CA ASN A 54 -5.25 2.45 4.63
C ASN A 54 -5.94 3.44 3.68
N LEU A 55 -5.98 3.08 2.39
CA LEU A 55 -6.64 3.84 1.35
C LEU A 55 -8.16 3.95 1.61
N HIS A 56 -8.66 5.17 1.50
CA HIS A 56 -10.06 5.53 1.44
C HIS A 56 -10.33 6.40 0.21
N ILE A 57 -11.55 6.33 -0.29
CA ILE A 57 -12.08 7.29 -1.23
C ILE A 57 -12.93 8.30 -0.45
N ILE A 58 -12.68 9.58 -0.70
CA ILE A 58 -13.54 10.67 -0.29
C ILE A 58 -14.32 11.11 -1.53
N HIS A 59 -15.63 10.84 -1.56
CA HIS A 59 -16.52 11.21 -2.64
C HIS A 59 -17.75 11.92 -2.07
N HIS A 60 -18.04 13.15 -2.53
CA HIS A 60 -19.12 14.00 -1.99
C HIS A 60 -19.10 14.09 -0.45
N LYS A 61 -17.91 14.32 0.12
CA LYS A 61 -17.63 14.41 1.58
C LYS A 61 -17.85 13.10 2.36
N LYS A 62 -18.21 11.99 1.71
CA LYS A 62 -18.28 10.66 2.33
C LYS A 62 -16.94 9.97 2.19
N LYS A 63 -16.34 9.55 3.30
CA LYS A 63 -15.11 8.76 3.34
C LYS A 63 -15.43 7.28 3.45
N ILE A 64 -14.97 6.48 2.50
CA ILE A 64 -15.24 5.03 2.44
C ILE A 64 -13.90 4.30 2.28
N LYS A 65 -13.65 3.31 3.15
CA LYS A 65 -12.44 2.48 3.07
C LYS A 65 -12.49 1.60 1.82
N VAL A 66 -11.41 1.60 1.04
CA VAL A 66 -11.29 0.75 -0.15
C VAL A 66 -10.91 -0.67 0.26
N GLY A 67 -11.43 -1.66 -0.45
CA GLY A 67 -10.92 -3.04 -0.37
C GLY A 67 -11.28 -3.77 0.92
N LYS A 68 -12.40 -3.43 1.56
CA LYS A 68 -12.92 -4.20 2.70
C LYS A 68 -13.15 -5.66 2.27
N GLY A 69 -12.35 -6.58 2.81
CA GLY A 69 -12.42 -8.01 2.48
C GLY A 69 -11.77 -8.42 1.14
N SER A 70 -10.87 -7.60 0.57
CA SER A 70 -10.11 -7.95 -0.64
C SER A 70 -8.63 -8.22 -0.37
N ASP A 71 -7.96 -8.92 -1.28
CA ASP A 71 -6.52 -9.23 -1.24
C ASP A 71 -5.61 -7.99 -1.34
N PHE A 72 -6.18 -6.82 -1.63
CA PHE A 72 -5.50 -5.53 -1.54
C PHE A 72 -5.32 -5.05 -0.08
N LYS A 73 -5.80 -5.82 0.88
CA LYS A 73 -5.58 -5.53 2.30
C LYS A 73 -4.09 -5.74 2.60
N GLY A 74 -3.37 -4.66 2.83
CA GLY A 74 -1.93 -4.71 3.15
C GLY A 74 -1.02 -4.28 2.02
N THR A 75 -1.55 -3.89 0.85
CA THR A 75 -0.76 -3.23 -0.19
C THR A 75 -0.57 -1.76 0.17
N GLY A 76 0.67 -1.31 0.13
CA GLY A 76 1.04 0.10 0.27
C GLY A 76 0.99 0.84 -1.05
N SER A 77 1.29 2.13 -1.02
CA SER A 77 1.23 3.03 -2.16
C SER A 77 2.35 4.07 -2.08
N GLU A 78 2.96 4.39 -3.22
CA GLU A 78 3.83 5.54 -3.43
C GLU A 78 3.03 6.77 -3.92
N LEU A 79 1.71 6.74 -3.73
CA LEU A 79 0.74 7.78 -4.06
C LEU A 79 0.47 7.95 -5.56
N PHE A 80 0.80 6.97 -6.41
CA PHE A 80 0.35 7.00 -7.79
C PHE A 80 -1.17 6.93 -7.87
N SER A 81 -1.76 7.80 -8.70
CA SER A 81 -3.17 7.72 -9.02
C SER A 81 -3.50 8.32 -10.39
N SER A 82 -4.48 7.72 -11.07
CA SER A 82 -4.96 8.19 -12.37
C SER A 82 -6.48 8.03 -12.46
N LEU A 83 -7.19 9.16 -12.51
CA LEU A 83 -8.65 9.20 -12.57
C LEU A 83 -9.14 9.01 -14.01
N SER A 84 -10.16 8.18 -14.22
CA SER A 84 -10.80 8.02 -15.53
C SER A 84 -11.51 9.33 -15.96
N PRO A 85 -11.62 9.62 -17.26
CA PRO A 85 -12.26 10.88 -17.73
C PRO A 85 -13.70 11.06 -17.25
N ASN A 86 -14.45 9.97 -17.11
CA ASN A 86 -15.81 9.99 -16.57
C ASN A 86 -15.88 9.97 -15.03
N ALA A 87 -14.74 10.03 -14.34
CA ALA A 87 -14.62 10.07 -12.89
C ALA A 87 -15.30 8.90 -12.14
N LYS A 88 -15.52 7.76 -12.81
CA LYS A 88 -16.10 6.55 -12.21
C LYS A 88 -15.03 5.61 -11.65
N TYR A 89 -13.82 5.65 -12.20
CA TYR A 89 -12.75 4.74 -11.87
C TYR A 89 -11.46 5.48 -11.58
N VAL A 90 -10.63 4.89 -10.73
CA VAL A 90 -9.26 5.37 -10.48
C VAL A 90 -8.32 4.16 -10.51
N VAL A 91 -7.18 4.34 -11.17
CA VAL A 91 -6.05 3.42 -11.02
C VAL A 91 -5.17 3.95 -9.90
N VAL A 92 -4.77 3.09 -8.98
CA VAL A 92 -3.77 3.37 -7.93
C VAL A 92 -2.71 2.29 -7.94
N ASP A 93 -1.51 2.59 -7.49
CA ASP A 93 -0.49 1.58 -7.21
C ASP A 93 -0.89 0.70 -6.00
N GLY A 94 -0.31 -0.50 -5.97
CA GLY A 94 -0.41 -1.45 -4.88
C GLY A 94 0.93 -2.16 -4.74
N ILE A 95 1.66 -1.84 -3.69
CA ILE A 95 3.04 -2.28 -3.52
C ILE A 95 3.15 -3.09 -2.24
N ILE A 96 3.70 -4.30 -2.34
CA ILE A 96 4.07 -5.13 -1.19
C ILE A 96 5.58 -5.09 -1.08
N LYS A 97 6.09 -4.66 0.07
CA LYS A 97 7.53 -4.68 0.41
C LYS A 97 7.72 -5.50 1.67
N GLU A 98 8.65 -6.45 1.63
CA GLU A 98 8.93 -7.34 2.75
C GLU A 98 10.42 -7.70 2.78
N TYR A 99 10.99 -7.70 3.98
CA TYR A 99 12.33 -8.25 4.19
C TYR A 99 12.22 -9.77 4.40
N VAL A 100 12.92 -10.53 3.58
CA VAL A 100 13.11 -11.97 3.76
C VAL A 100 14.46 -12.17 4.43
N HIS A 101 14.45 -12.79 5.61
CA HIS A 101 15.63 -13.07 6.39
C HIS A 101 16.19 -14.45 6.03
N GLU A 102 17.32 -14.46 5.34
CA GLU A 102 18.06 -15.69 5.02
C GLU A 102 18.93 -16.14 6.22
N SER A 103 19.31 -15.18 7.07
CA SER A 103 20.01 -15.43 8.33
C SER A 103 19.72 -14.31 9.36
N VAL A 104 20.25 -14.42 10.58
CA VAL A 104 20.14 -13.38 11.62
C VAL A 104 20.80 -12.06 11.18
N LYS A 105 21.76 -12.11 10.26
CA LYS A 105 22.52 -10.94 9.78
C LYS A 105 22.17 -10.54 8.34
N ASP A 106 21.48 -11.43 7.61
CA ASP A 106 21.21 -11.26 6.19
C ASP A 106 19.71 -11.14 5.94
N SER A 107 19.31 -10.01 5.38
CA SER A 107 17.93 -9.74 4.97
C SER A 107 17.91 -9.13 3.57
N THR A 108 17.07 -9.67 2.70
CA THR A 108 16.85 -9.16 1.34
C THR A 108 15.48 -8.50 1.27
N LEU A 109 15.41 -7.27 0.75
CA LEU A 109 14.14 -6.60 0.50
C LEU A 109 13.53 -7.11 -0.81
N HIS A 110 12.33 -7.69 -0.72
CA HIS A 110 11.52 -8.05 -1.87
C HIS A 110 10.42 -7.01 -2.08
N GLU A 111 10.23 -6.62 -3.34
CA GLU A 111 9.19 -5.68 -3.74
C GLU A 111 8.32 -6.29 -4.83
N ASN A 112 7.00 -6.21 -4.68
CA ASN A 112 6.03 -6.59 -5.70
C ASN A 112 5.19 -5.37 -6.05
N TYR A 113 5.37 -4.86 -7.27
CA TYR A 113 4.66 -3.71 -7.80
C TYR A 113 3.44 -4.18 -8.60
N THR A 114 2.27 -3.77 -8.13
CA THR A 114 0.98 -3.99 -8.79
C THR A 114 0.21 -2.68 -8.86
N CYS A 115 -0.95 -2.70 -9.48
CA CYS A 115 -1.91 -1.60 -9.42
C CYS A 115 -3.33 -2.15 -9.38
N ALA A 116 -4.26 -1.32 -8.93
CA ALA A 116 -5.67 -1.65 -8.82
C ALA A 116 -6.54 -0.61 -9.51
N ILE A 117 -7.54 -1.09 -10.25
CA ILE A 117 -8.64 -0.27 -10.74
C ILE A 117 -9.77 -0.33 -9.72
N ILE A 118 -10.15 0.83 -9.19
CA ILE A 118 -11.17 0.98 -8.15
C ILE A 118 -12.40 1.67 -8.74
N ASP A 119 -13.58 1.09 -8.53
CA ASP A 119 -14.87 1.74 -8.71
C ASP A 119 -15.09 2.73 -7.57
N ILE A 120 -15.17 4.02 -7.91
CA ILE A 120 -15.20 5.13 -6.94
C ILE A 120 -16.52 5.15 -6.16
N ASN A 121 -17.63 4.88 -6.83
CA ASN A 121 -18.95 4.90 -6.20
C ASN A 121 -19.12 3.75 -5.21
N LYS A 122 -18.52 2.60 -5.52
CA LYS A 122 -18.61 1.40 -4.68
C LYS A 122 -17.45 1.27 -3.69
N ALA A 123 -16.42 2.12 -3.80
CA ALA A 123 -15.14 1.99 -3.11
C ALA A 123 -14.56 0.56 -3.19
N LYS A 124 -14.73 -0.09 -4.35
CA LYS A 124 -14.43 -1.51 -4.56
C LYS A 124 -13.37 -1.66 -5.64
N ILE A 125 -12.37 -2.49 -5.36
CA ILE A 125 -11.40 -2.91 -6.36
C ILE A 125 -12.10 -3.85 -7.32
N ILE A 126 -12.10 -3.49 -8.60
CA ILE A 126 -12.74 -4.25 -9.66
C ILE A 126 -11.73 -5.00 -10.53
N LYS A 127 -10.46 -4.61 -10.49
CA LYS A 127 -9.36 -5.29 -11.17
C LYS A 127 -8.05 -5.04 -10.45
N GLN A 128 -7.26 -6.08 -10.24
CA GLN A 128 -5.85 -5.99 -9.85
C GLN A 128 -5.00 -6.36 -11.05
N LEU A 129 -3.86 -5.70 -11.19
CA LEU A 129 -2.96 -5.79 -12.33
C LEU A 129 -1.53 -5.94 -11.81
N GLN A 130 -0.82 -6.97 -12.29
CA GLN A 130 0.61 -7.14 -12.04
C GLN A 130 1.49 -6.49 -13.13
N GLN A 131 0.87 -6.11 -14.24
CA GLN A 131 1.49 -5.50 -15.42
C GLN A 131 0.59 -4.38 -15.94
N ASP A 132 1.08 -3.56 -16.86
CA ASP A 132 0.34 -2.45 -17.48
C ASP A 132 -0.08 -1.33 -16.49
N CYS A 133 0.64 -1.17 -15.39
CA CYS A 133 0.41 -0.12 -14.38
C CYS A 133 0.90 1.26 -14.81
N ASP A 134 1.75 1.31 -15.82
CA ASP A 134 2.26 2.49 -16.51
C ASP A 134 1.33 2.99 -17.62
N GLY A 135 0.15 2.37 -17.76
CA GLY A 135 -0.85 2.75 -18.75
C GLY A 135 -1.44 4.15 -18.55
N SER A 136 -2.38 4.50 -19.42
CA SER A 136 -3.10 5.77 -19.35
C SER A 136 -4.57 5.61 -19.74
N TRP A 137 -5.41 6.51 -19.22
CA TRP A 137 -6.79 6.59 -19.66
C TRP A 137 -6.91 7.29 -21.00
N ASN A 138 -7.61 6.69 -21.96
CA ASN A 138 -7.99 7.35 -23.21
C ASN A 138 -9.34 8.06 -23.10
N LYS A 139 -9.69 8.87 -24.12
CA LYS A 139 -10.97 9.60 -24.20
C LYS A 139 -12.22 8.70 -24.17
N LYS A 140 -12.08 7.40 -24.45
CA LYS A 140 -13.16 6.41 -24.40
C LYS A 140 -13.31 5.76 -23.02
N ASN A 141 -12.66 6.29 -21.98
CA ASN A 141 -12.64 5.74 -20.61
C ASN A 141 -12.05 4.32 -20.56
N GLN A 142 -11.01 4.06 -21.36
CA GLN A 142 -10.30 2.80 -21.36
C GLN A 142 -8.91 3.00 -20.75
N TRP A 143 -8.49 2.06 -19.90
CA TRP A 143 -7.10 1.97 -19.46
C TRP A 143 -6.31 1.25 -20.55
N ILE A 144 -5.38 1.96 -21.16
CA ILE A 144 -4.54 1.47 -22.26
C ILE A 144 -3.13 1.30 -21.72
N SER A 145 -2.53 0.13 -21.90
CA SER A 145 -1.12 -0.05 -21.54
C SER A 145 -0.20 0.80 -22.42
N SER A 146 1.05 0.98 -22.03
CA SER A 146 2.06 1.67 -22.85
C SER A 146 2.24 1.05 -24.25
N GLY A 147 1.99 -0.26 -24.38
CA GLY A 147 2.01 -0.96 -25.67
C GLY A 147 0.74 -0.81 -26.52
N GLY A 148 -0.23 0.01 -26.10
CA GLY A 148 -1.46 0.29 -26.87
C GLY A 148 -2.60 -0.73 -26.67
N LYS A 149 -2.43 -1.73 -25.80
CA LYS A 149 -3.45 -2.74 -25.51
C LYS A 149 -4.52 -2.18 -24.58
N VAL A 150 -5.79 -2.45 -24.89
CA VAL A 150 -6.90 -2.16 -23.96
C VAL A 150 -6.87 -3.16 -22.80
N VAL A 151 -6.59 -2.66 -21.59
CA VAL A 151 -6.51 -3.47 -20.36
C VAL A 151 -7.85 -3.48 -19.62
N PHE A 152 -8.56 -2.35 -19.65
CA PHE A 152 -9.86 -2.20 -19.01
C PHE A 152 -10.72 -1.21 -19.78
N THR A 153 -12.02 -1.50 -19.87
CA THR A 153 -13.02 -0.57 -20.44
C THR A 153 -14.03 -0.24 -19.36
N SER A 154 -14.13 1.04 -19.02
CA SER A 154 -15.21 1.57 -18.18
C SER A 154 -16.55 1.34 -18.86
N LYS A 155 -17.50 0.73 -18.13
CA LYS A 155 -18.91 0.68 -18.55
C LYS A 155 -19.71 1.84 -17.93
#